data_AF-A0A8H6WY50-F1
#
_entry.id   AF-A0A8H6WY50-F1
#
_cell.length_a   1.000
_cell.length_b   1.000
_cell.length_c   1.000
_cell.angle_alpha   90.00
_cell.angle_beta   90.00
_cell.angle_gamma   90.00
#
_symmetry.space_group_name_H-M   'P 1'
#
loop_
_entity.id
_entity.type
_entity.pdbx_description
1 polymer ?
#
loop_
_entity_poly.entity_id
_entity_poly.type
_entity_poly.pdbx_seq_one_letter_code
_entity_poly.pdbx_strand_id
1 'polypeptide(L)'
;MAAIPFPWPATQVVDSLVQKSSGYFIYASTIIKFIDDRDFRPTERLKVIMGIKEADDESPFAALDLLYTQILSQIPACHRLLRILTVVTARFDLSIGHIEQLLGLEPGDVRLTLRGLHSLIHVRKSPSIMEDSGNRDDSFNLGIFVHHASFYDFLQDPRRAGIFCTGCDSCKTDLSRCIFQKLSYPKTSSTQADHLVWYLDGHFALEYIISSEPSSDLISLLCSFDPEPLFRYHPRHEIIDGVLNWLKKSQPLPEDLIQVWQEYKFMDYFESIVAPEADQVTQEDWNRSYQVLSQASPLLLRILRAGTLIYKRHSDPTGTFFVLFDIHFLLDISWDELRMAICSLRSFTDGEIANIFVVAKESARSAANFGPLMLDLTRGALRLVQKVLRAEWPSGIKIHAHWSWYLQQCPPSLHLLQDVQPLAIHHPCFQASDHQRIIQWLKVSIRT
;
A
#
# COMPACT_ATOMS: atom_id res chain seq x y z
N MET A 1 -23.00 -10.22 -45.63
CA MET A 1 -22.66 -11.13 -44.52
C MET A 1 -22.01 -12.36 -45.14
N ALA A 2 -20.76 -12.67 -44.81
CA ALA A 2 -20.14 -13.91 -45.30
C ALA A 2 -20.92 -15.10 -44.72
N ALA A 3 -21.44 -15.98 -45.58
CA ALA A 3 -22.24 -17.12 -45.14
C ALA A 3 -21.35 -18.12 -44.37
N ILE A 4 -21.73 -18.42 -43.13
CA ILE A 4 -21.09 -19.45 -42.31
C ILE A 4 -21.64 -20.82 -42.77
N PRO A 5 -20.80 -21.80 -43.12
CA PRO A 5 -21.25 -23.08 -43.68
C PRO A 5 -21.93 -23.97 -42.63
N PHE A 6 -23.11 -24.54 -42.91
CA PHE A 6 -23.80 -25.43 -41.96
C PHE A 6 -23.55 -26.92 -42.27
N PRO A 7 -23.22 -27.78 -41.29
CA PRO A 7 -22.97 -27.47 -39.88
C PRO A 7 -21.66 -26.70 -39.68
N TRP A 8 -21.64 -25.78 -38.71
CA TRP A 8 -20.46 -25.02 -38.34
C TRP A 8 -20.11 -25.20 -36.86
N PRO A 9 -18.84 -25.48 -36.52
CA PRO A 9 -17.77 -25.96 -37.42
C PRO A 9 -18.09 -27.34 -38.01
N ALA A 10 -17.40 -27.73 -39.08
CA ALA A 10 -17.51 -29.10 -39.60
C ALA A 10 -17.05 -30.12 -38.54
N THR A 11 -17.69 -31.29 -38.46
CA THR A 11 -17.39 -32.30 -37.44
C THR A 11 -15.92 -32.69 -37.39
N GLN A 12 -15.26 -32.83 -38.55
CA GLN A 12 -13.82 -33.12 -38.65
C GLN A 12 -12.93 -32.05 -37.98
N VAL A 13 -13.36 -30.78 -38.03
CA VAL A 13 -12.66 -29.68 -37.35
C VAL A 13 -12.83 -29.83 -35.84
N VAL A 14 -14.04 -30.17 -35.38
CA VAL A 14 -14.29 -30.43 -33.96
C VAL A 14 -13.44 -31.60 -33.45
N ASP A 15 -13.39 -32.72 -34.17
CA ASP A 15 -12.59 -33.89 -33.80
C ASP A 15 -11.10 -33.55 -33.70
N SER A 16 -10.58 -32.74 -34.65
CA SER A 16 -9.21 -32.26 -34.61
C SER A 16 -8.94 -31.36 -33.39
N LEU A 17 -9.85 -30.45 -33.04
CA LEU A 17 -9.73 -29.61 -31.84
C LEU A 17 -9.79 -30.42 -30.55
N VAL A 18 -10.65 -31.44 -30.50
CA VAL A 18 -10.74 -32.38 -29.35
C VAL A 18 -9.41 -33.11 -29.19
N GLN A 19 -8.83 -33.63 -30.27
CA GLN A 19 -7.52 -34.28 -30.25
C GLN A 19 -6.42 -33.33 -29.78
N LYS A 20 -6.36 -32.10 -30.33
CA LYS A 20 -5.40 -31.06 -29.93
C LYS A 20 -5.54 -30.59 -28.49
N SER A 21 -6.73 -30.71 -27.91
CA SER A 21 -6.94 -30.34 -26.51
C SER A 21 -6.27 -31.28 -25.52
N SER A 22 -5.94 -32.52 -25.93
CA SER A 22 -5.33 -33.55 -25.08
C SER A 22 -6.02 -33.73 -23.71
N GLY A 23 -7.33 -33.49 -23.65
CA GLY A 23 -8.13 -33.58 -22.41
C GLY A 23 -8.14 -32.33 -21.54
N TYR A 24 -7.43 -31.26 -21.90
CA TYR A 24 -7.44 -29.99 -21.18
C TYR A 24 -8.69 -29.19 -21.48
N PHE A 25 -9.64 -29.19 -20.54
CA PHE A 25 -10.86 -28.37 -20.64
C PHE A 25 -10.56 -26.88 -20.88
N ILE A 26 -9.48 -26.36 -20.28
CA ILE A 26 -9.07 -24.97 -20.46
C ILE A 26 -8.69 -24.66 -21.91
N TYR A 27 -8.13 -25.61 -22.65
CA TYR A 27 -7.79 -25.45 -24.07
C TYR A 27 -9.07 -25.24 -24.89
N ALA A 28 -10.06 -26.13 -24.72
CA ALA A 28 -11.34 -26.03 -25.41
C ALA A 28 -12.10 -24.74 -25.04
N SER A 29 -12.17 -24.41 -23.74
CA SER A 29 -12.81 -23.17 -23.25
C SER A 29 -12.16 -21.91 -23.83
N THR A 30 -10.82 -21.87 -23.89
CA THR A 30 -10.07 -20.75 -24.46
C THR A 30 -10.36 -20.59 -25.96
N ILE A 31 -10.45 -21.69 -26.72
CA ILE A 31 -10.80 -21.64 -28.15
C ILE A 31 -12.22 -21.14 -28.37
N ILE A 32 -13.20 -21.68 -27.61
CA ILE A 32 -14.60 -21.27 -27.74
C ILE A 32 -14.72 -19.78 -27.48
N LYS A 33 -14.12 -19.28 -26.40
CA LYS A 33 -14.09 -17.85 -26.12
C LYS A 33 -13.46 -17.09 -27.27
N PHE A 34 -12.25 -17.47 -27.71
CA PHE A 34 -11.49 -16.78 -28.76
C PHE A 34 -12.24 -16.64 -30.09
N ILE A 35 -13.05 -17.64 -30.43
CA ILE A 35 -13.90 -17.64 -31.62
C ILE A 35 -15.16 -16.78 -31.40
N ASP A 36 -15.72 -16.78 -30.19
CA ASP A 36 -16.87 -15.98 -29.76
C ASP A 36 -16.50 -14.51 -29.45
N ASP A 37 -15.57 -13.96 -30.23
CA ASP A 37 -15.20 -12.55 -30.16
C ASP A 37 -16.11 -11.71 -31.04
N ARG A 38 -16.85 -10.78 -30.43
CA ARG A 38 -17.78 -9.90 -31.16
C ARG A 38 -17.08 -8.96 -32.14
N ASP A 39 -15.80 -8.67 -31.91
CA ASP A 39 -15.02 -7.77 -32.74
C ASP A 39 -14.41 -8.45 -33.98
N PHE A 40 -14.47 -9.77 -34.08
CA PHE A 40 -13.77 -10.54 -35.10
C PHE A 40 -14.69 -11.55 -35.79
N ARG A 41 -14.26 -12.01 -36.97
CA ARG A 41 -15.00 -13.05 -37.69
C ARG A 41 -14.66 -14.42 -37.10
N PRO A 42 -15.67 -15.21 -36.68
CA PRO A 42 -15.41 -16.51 -36.06
C PRO A 42 -14.71 -17.49 -37.02
N THR A 43 -14.96 -17.36 -38.33
CA THR A 43 -14.30 -18.19 -39.35
C THR A 43 -12.83 -17.85 -39.54
N GLU A 44 -12.41 -16.60 -39.33
CA GLU A 44 -11.00 -16.19 -39.38
C GLU A 44 -10.28 -16.62 -38.09
N ARG A 45 -10.89 -16.43 -36.92
CA ARG A 45 -10.39 -16.91 -35.63
C ARG A 45 -10.19 -18.42 -35.63
N LEU A 46 -11.15 -19.18 -36.15
CA LEU A 46 -11.03 -20.64 -36.27
C LEU A 46 -9.83 -21.05 -37.14
N LYS A 47 -9.58 -20.35 -38.26
CA LYS A 47 -8.40 -20.61 -39.09
C LYS A 47 -7.09 -20.38 -38.34
N VAL A 48 -7.02 -19.33 -37.52
CA VAL A 48 -5.84 -19.04 -36.67
C VAL A 48 -5.55 -20.20 -35.72
N ILE A 49 -6.58 -20.76 -35.06
CA ILE A 49 -6.43 -21.91 -34.16
C ILE A 49 -6.05 -23.19 -34.92
N MET A 50 -6.67 -23.43 -36.07
CA MET A 50 -6.36 -24.61 -36.88
C MET A 50 -4.92 -24.58 -37.42
N GLY A 51 -4.36 -23.39 -37.65
CA GLY A 51 -2.98 -23.19 -38.08
C GLY A 51 -1.91 -23.45 -37.00
N ILE A 52 -2.30 -23.70 -35.75
CA ILE A 52 -1.36 -24.09 -34.68
C ILE A 52 -0.78 -25.45 -35.03
N LYS A 53 0.54 -25.52 -35.19
CA LYS A 53 1.28 -26.78 -35.38
C LYS A 53 1.28 -27.59 -34.10
N GLU A 54 1.42 -28.90 -34.22
CA GLU A 54 1.58 -29.77 -33.06
C GLU A 54 2.86 -29.38 -32.30
N ALA A 55 2.81 -29.52 -30.97
CA ALA A 55 3.98 -29.27 -30.15
C ALA A 55 4.97 -30.43 -30.36
N ASP A 56 6.20 -30.10 -30.73
CA ASP A 56 7.33 -31.05 -30.77
C ASP A 56 7.92 -31.30 -29.36
N ASP A 57 7.40 -30.62 -28.34
CA ASP A 57 7.89 -30.64 -26.96
C ASP A 57 7.07 -31.61 -26.09
N GLU A 58 7.76 -32.39 -25.25
CA GLU A 58 7.17 -33.36 -24.31
C GLU A 58 6.54 -32.67 -23.07
N SER A 59 6.64 -31.35 -22.95
CA SER A 59 6.03 -30.60 -21.86
C SER A 59 4.51 -30.82 -21.78
N PRO A 60 3.95 -31.12 -20.59
CA PRO A 60 2.52 -31.39 -20.43
C PRO A 60 1.64 -30.19 -20.81
N PHE A 61 2.20 -28.97 -20.81
CA PHE A 61 1.49 -27.74 -21.16
C PHE A 61 1.76 -27.24 -22.59
N ALA A 62 2.57 -27.95 -23.39
CA ALA A 62 3.06 -27.44 -24.67
C ALA A 62 1.93 -27.03 -25.64
N ALA A 63 0.87 -27.84 -25.75
CA ALA A 63 -0.29 -27.49 -26.57
C ALA A 63 -0.99 -26.21 -26.10
N LEU A 64 -1.12 -26.03 -24.79
CA LEU A 64 -1.75 -24.85 -24.19
C LEU A 64 -0.87 -23.60 -24.35
N ASP A 65 0.45 -23.75 -24.20
CA ASP A 65 1.43 -22.67 -24.38
C ASP A 65 1.48 -22.18 -25.82
N LEU A 66 1.38 -23.10 -26.80
CA LEU A 66 1.23 -22.75 -28.21
C LEU A 66 -0.07 -21.99 -28.48
N LEU A 67 -1.17 -22.41 -27.85
CA LEU A 67 -2.45 -21.71 -27.96
C LEU A 67 -2.36 -20.27 -27.42
N TYR A 68 -1.78 -20.08 -26.23
CA TYR A 68 -1.57 -18.75 -25.66
C TYR A 68 -0.66 -17.89 -26.53
N THR A 69 0.46 -18.45 -26.99
CA THR A 69 1.40 -17.75 -27.88
C THR A 69 0.73 -17.34 -29.18
N GLN A 70 -0.09 -18.21 -29.77
CA GLN A 70 -0.80 -17.92 -31.02
C GLN A 70 -1.87 -16.83 -30.85
N ILE A 71 -2.54 -16.78 -29.70
CA ILE A 71 -3.52 -15.72 -29.41
C ILE A 71 -2.81 -14.39 -29.19
N LEU A 72 -1.71 -14.37 -28.41
CA LEU A 72 -0.93 -13.17 -28.14
C LEU A 72 -0.27 -12.60 -29.39
N SER A 73 0.18 -13.45 -30.32
CA SER A 73 0.79 -13.03 -31.59
C SER A 73 -0.18 -12.34 -32.56
N GLN A 74 -1.50 -12.45 -32.33
CA GLN A 74 -2.49 -11.70 -33.12
C GLN A 74 -2.48 -10.21 -32.81
N ILE A 75 -1.94 -9.82 -31.65
CA ILE A 75 -1.79 -8.43 -31.28
C ILE A 75 -0.38 -8.01 -31.69
N PRO A 76 -0.21 -6.87 -32.37
CA PRO A 76 1.12 -6.35 -32.64
C PRO A 76 1.88 -6.34 -31.32
N ALA A 77 2.96 -7.12 -31.23
CA ALA A 77 3.78 -7.26 -30.03
C ALA A 77 4.43 -5.92 -29.71
N CYS A 78 3.64 -5.04 -29.11
CA CYS A 78 4.01 -3.71 -28.72
C CYS A 78 4.50 -3.80 -27.28
N HIS A 79 5.61 -3.13 -27.02
CA HIS A 79 6.12 -2.84 -25.68
C HIS A 79 4.99 -2.50 -24.67
N ARG A 80 3.94 -1.82 -25.15
CA ARG A 80 2.72 -1.51 -24.39
C ARG A 80 1.97 -2.74 -23.87
N LEU A 81 1.73 -3.78 -24.70
CA LEU A 81 1.03 -4.99 -24.26
C LEU A 81 1.81 -5.68 -23.14
N LEU A 82 3.12 -5.80 -23.30
CA LEU A 82 3.98 -6.39 -22.27
C LEU A 82 3.87 -5.62 -20.95
N ARG A 83 3.99 -4.29 -20.96
CA ARG A 83 3.84 -3.46 -19.75
C ARG A 83 2.51 -3.67 -19.06
N ILE A 84 1.40 -3.72 -19.82
CA ILE A 84 0.07 -3.95 -19.26
C ILE A 84 -0.03 -5.35 -18.64
N LEU A 85 0.43 -6.38 -19.35
CA LEU A 85 0.43 -7.75 -18.83
C LEU A 85 1.33 -7.87 -17.59
N THR A 86 2.47 -7.19 -17.53
CA THR A 86 3.33 -7.15 -16.35
C THR A 86 2.58 -6.64 -15.13
N VAL A 87 1.80 -5.56 -15.27
CA VAL A 87 0.95 -5.06 -14.17
C VAL A 87 -0.10 -6.09 -13.75
N VAL A 88 -0.77 -6.73 -14.70
CA VAL A 88 -1.76 -7.79 -14.42
C VAL A 88 -1.10 -8.96 -13.67
N THR A 89 0.10 -9.38 -14.09
CA THR A 89 0.84 -10.46 -13.43
C THR A 89 1.45 -10.09 -12.10
N ALA A 90 1.72 -8.81 -11.86
CA ALA A 90 2.14 -8.30 -10.55
C ALA A 90 1.02 -8.36 -9.51
N ARG A 91 -0.24 -8.60 -9.95
CA ARG A 91 -1.42 -8.76 -9.09
C ARG A 91 -1.69 -7.56 -8.18
N PHE A 92 -1.32 -6.37 -8.61
CA PHE A 92 -1.85 -5.15 -8.01
C PHE A 92 -3.33 -5.08 -8.36
N ASP A 93 -4.19 -4.87 -7.36
CA ASP A 93 -5.64 -4.73 -7.51
C ASP A 93 -5.98 -3.35 -8.11
N LEU A 94 -5.50 -3.10 -9.33
CA LEU A 94 -5.62 -1.83 -10.04
C LEU A 94 -6.79 -1.84 -11.03
N SER A 95 -7.44 -0.69 -11.13
CA SER A 95 -8.41 -0.43 -12.19
C SER A 95 -7.71 -0.13 -13.51
N ILE A 96 -8.44 -0.18 -14.62
CA ILE A 96 -7.91 0.22 -15.94
C ILE A 96 -7.37 1.65 -15.90
N GLY A 97 -8.11 2.59 -15.31
CA GLY A 97 -7.66 3.98 -15.18
C GLY A 97 -6.38 4.11 -14.35
N HIS A 98 -6.25 3.32 -13.28
CA HIS A 98 -5.04 3.28 -12.46
C HIS A 98 -3.83 2.69 -13.23
N ILE A 99 -4.03 1.67 -14.06
CA ILE A 99 -2.98 1.08 -14.90
C ILE A 99 -2.50 2.10 -15.94
N GLU A 100 -3.43 2.83 -16.58
CA GLU A 100 -3.09 3.89 -17.53
C GLU A 100 -2.27 5.00 -16.86
N GLN A 101 -2.69 5.44 -15.68
CA GLN A 101 -1.94 6.42 -14.90
C GLN A 101 -0.56 5.92 -14.51
N LEU A 102 -0.43 4.69 -14.02
CA LEU A 102 0.84 4.08 -13.60
C LEU A 102 1.83 3.99 -14.75
N LEU A 103 1.36 3.52 -15.92
CA LEU A 103 2.20 3.29 -17.10
C LEU A 103 2.42 4.55 -17.94
N GLY A 104 1.73 5.65 -17.65
CA GLY A 104 1.76 6.90 -18.42
C GLY A 104 1.11 6.75 -19.80
N LEU A 105 -0.01 6.03 -19.86
CA LEU A 105 -0.79 5.80 -21.08
C LEU A 105 -1.98 6.76 -21.17
N GLU A 106 -2.49 6.96 -22.39
CA GLU A 106 -3.69 7.78 -22.61
C GLU A 106 -4.96 7.00 -22.22
N PRO A 107 -6.03 7.68 -21.77
CA PRO A 107 -7.30 7.03 -21.45
C PRO A 107 -7.82 6.16 -22.60
N GLY A 108 -8.07 4.88 -22.33
CA GLY A 108 -8.55 3.88 -23.30
C GLY A 108 -7.43 3.07 -23.99
N ASP A 109 -6.16 3.46 -23.86
CA ASP A 109 -5.04 2.70 -24.43
C ASP A 109 -5.01 1.26 -23.90
N VAL A 110 -5.33 1.03 -22.63
CA VAL A 110 -5.32 -0.31 -22.05
C VAL A 110 -6.41 -1.17 -22.70
N ARG A 111 -7.64 -0.65 -22.79
CA ARG A 111 -8.75 -1.38 -23.44
C ARG A 111 -8.46 -1.69 -24.90
N LEU A 112 -7.91 -0.73 -25.63
CA LEU A 112 -7.55 -0.89 -27.04
C LEU A 112 -6.44 -1.94 -27.22
N THR A 113 -5.44 -1.94 -26.33
CA THR A 113 -4.31 -2.88 -26.39
C THR A 113 -4.73 -4.31 -26.06
N LEU A 114 -5.69 -4.47 -25.14
CA LEU A 114 -6.20 -5.76 -24.71
C LEU A 114 -7.31 -6.32 -25.63
N ARG A 115 -7.70 -5.55 -26.66
CA ARG A 115 -8.71 -5.96 -27.62
C ARG A 115 -8.28 -7.25 -28.32
N GLY A 116 -9.15 -8.24 -28.32
CA GLY A 116 -8.87 -9.56 -28.91
C GLY A 116 -8.21 -10.57 -27.96
N LEU A 117 -7.94 -10.20 -26.69
CA LEU A 117 -7.51 -11.14 -25.64
C LEU A 117 -8.65 -11.58 -24.72
N HIS A 118 -9.91 -11.35 -25.07
CA HIS A 118 -11.08 -11.68 -24.24
C HIS A 118 -11.16 -13.19 -23.87
N SER A 119 -10.46 -14.06 -24.61
CA SER A 119 -10.33 -15.49 -24.32
C SER A 119 -9.35 -15.82 -23.20
N LEU A 120 -8.40 -14.92 -22.93
CA LEU A 120 -7.36 -15.05 -21.90
C LEU A 120 -7.67 -14.21 -20.67
N ILE A 121 -8.27 -13.04 -20.88
CA ILE A 121 -8.61 -12.08 -19.84
C ILE A 121 -10.07 -11.61 -19.95
N HIS A 122 -10.63 -11.14 -18.84
CA HIS A 122 -11.91 -10.45 -18.80
C HIS A 122 -11.83 -9.19 -17.97
N VAL A 123 -12.57 -8.18 -18.42
CA VAL A 123 -12.72 -6.90 -17.74
C VAL A 123 -14.06 -6.89 -17.02
N ARG A 124 -14.04 -6.61 -15.72
CA ARG A 124 -15.26 -6.54 -14.89
C ARG A 124 -15.04 -5.59 -13.72
N LYS A 125 -16.12 -5.19 -13.05
CA LYS A 125 -16.01 -4.46 -11.79
C LYS A 125 -15.28 -5.32 -10.75
N SER A 126 -14.28 -4.74 -10.10
CA SER A 126 -13.61 -5.41 -8.98
C SER A 126 -14.31 -5.04 -7.67
N PRO A 127 -14.62 -6.01 -6.80
CA PRO A 127 -15.15 -5.70 -5.46
C PRO A 127 -14.12 -5.01 -4.55
N SER A 128 -12.82 -5.13 -4.84
CA SER A 128 -11.75 -4.45 -4.09
C SER A 128 -11.54 -3.00 -4.51
N ILE A 129 -12.08 -2.59 -5.66
CA ILE A 129 -11.99 -1.22 -6.15
C ILE A 129 -13.21 -0.46 -5.61
N MET A 130 -12.99 0.47 -4.69
CA MET A 130 -14.02 1.37 -4.19
C MET A 130 -14.73 2.07 -5.35
N GLU A 131 -16.06 1.99 -5.39
CA GLU A 131 -16.83 2.71 -6.39
C GLU A 131 -16.67 4.21 -6.17
N ASP A 132 -15.96 4.86 -7.10
CA ASP A 132 -15.93 6.32 -7.14
C ASP A 132 -17.25 6.81 -7.75
N SER A 133 -18.26 6.89 -6.89
CA SER A 133 -19.63 7.31 -7.24
C SER A 133 -19.71 8.74 -7.82
N GLY A 134 -18.64 9.54 -7.70
CA GLY A 134 -18.54 10.87 -8.30
C GLY A 134 -17.97 10.89 -9.72
N ASN A 135 -17.38 9.79 -10.18
CA ASN A 135 -16.64 9.75 -11.45
C ASN A 135 -17.52 9.24 -12.60
N ARG A 136 -17.50 9.95 -13.72
CA ARG A 136 -18.22 9.56 -14.94
C ARG A 136 -17.45 8.53 -15.76
N ASP A 137 -16.17 8.35 -15.48
CA ASP A 137 -15.32 7.37 -16.15
C ASP A 137 -15.43 6.00 -15.47
N ASP A 138 -15.96 5.01 -16.19
CA ASP A 138 -16.09 3.64 -15.72
C ASP A 138 -14.74 2.92 -15.61
N SER A 139 -13.68 3.45 -16.24
CA SER A 139 -12.33 2.87 -16.24
C SER A 139 -11.76 2.70 -14.84
N PHE A 140 -12.11 3.60 -13.92
CA PHE A 140 -11.65 3.57 -12.53
C PHE A 140 -12.35 2.51 -11.68
N ASN A 141 -13.44 1.90 -12.18
CA ASN A 141 -14.20 0.88 -11.47
C ASN A 141 -13.98 -0.54 -12.05
N LEU A 142 -13.21 -0.67 -13.14
CA LEU A 142 -13.04 -1.92 -13.88
C LEU A 142 -11.62 -2.46 -13.71
N GLY A 143 -11.52 -3.70 -13.23
CA GLY A 143 -10.25 -4.44 -13.15
C GLY A 143 -10.08 -5.45 -14.28
N ILE A 144 -8.84 -5.86 -14.51
CA ILE A 144 -8.48 -6.91 -15.48
C ILE A 144 -8.22 -8.21 -14.72
N PHE A 145 -8.87 -9.28 -15.15
CA PHE A 145 -8.74 -10.59 -14.55
C PHE A 145 -8.36 -11.62 -15.62
N VAL A 146 -7.53 -12.58 -15.26
CA VAL A 146 -7.18 -13.72 -16.11
C VAL A 146 -8.23 -14.82 -15.91
N HIS A 147 -8.64 -15.49 -17.00
CA HIS A 147 -9.64 -16.58 -16.91
C HIS A 147 -9.15 -17.82 -16.17
N HIS A 148 -7.84 -18.10 -16.19
CA HIS A 148 -7.27 -19.31 -15.59
C HIS A 148 -5.81 -19.11 -15.14
N ALA A 149 -5.45 -19.72 -14.00
CA ALA A 149 -4.13 -19.58 -13.39
C ALA A 149 -2.96 -20.00 -14.31
N SER A 150 -3.16 -21.01 -15.17
CA SER A 150 -2.13 -21.47 -16.12
C SER A 150 -1.62 -20.39 -17.07
N PHE A 151 -2.43 -19.35 -17.36
CA PHE A 151 -1.97 -18.22 -18.16
C PHE A 151 -1.04 -17.30 -17.38
N TYR A 152 -1.25 -17.12 -16.06
CA TYR A 152 -0.26 -16.46 -15.20
C TYR A 152 1.05 -17.25 -15.19
N ASP A 153 0.99 -18.57 -15.00
CA ASP A 153 2.17 -19.42 -14.95
C ASP A 153 2.94 -19.40 -16.28
N PHE A 154 2.22 -19.36 -17.40
CA PHE A 154 2.80 -19.18 -18.73
C PHE A 154 3.55 -17.84 -18.85
N LEU A 155 2.90 -16.72 -18.50
CA LEU A 155 3.49 -15.37 -18.63
C LEU A 155 4.69 -15.14 -17.71
N GLN A 156 4.83 -15.88 -16.61
CA GLN A 156 5.93 -15.76 -15.66
C GLN A 156 7.15 -16.61 -16.03
N ASP A 157 6.97 -17.65 -16.86
CA ASP A 157 8.06 -18.55 -17.24
C ASP A 157 8.69 -18.13 -18.58
N PRO A 158 9.96 -17.68 -18.60
CA PRO A 158 10.64 -17.27 -19.83
C PRO A 158 10.82 -18.41 -20.84
N ARG A 159 10.85 -19.67 -20.40
CA ARG A 159 10.97 -20.84 -21.30
C ARG A 159 9.67 -21.11 -22.05
N ARG A 160 8.53 -20.74 -21.47
CA ARG A 160 7.19 -20.96 -22.04
C ARG A 160 6.73 -19.77 -22.87
N ALA A 161 6.75 -18.56 -22.30
CA ALA A 161 6.22 -17.37 -22.96
C ALA A 161 7.19 -16.69 -23.94
N GLY A 162 8.49 -16.98 -23.86
CA GLY A 162 9.50 -16.37 -24.73
C GLY A 162 9.43 -14.84 -24.72
N ILE A 163 9.13 -14.25 -25.88
CA ILE A 163 9.00 -12.79 -26.04
C ILE A 163 7.82 -12.18 -25.26
N PHE A 164 6.85 -12.99 -24.83
CA PHE A 164 5.70 -12.57 -24.04
C PHE A 164 5.93 -12.71 -22.52
N CYS A 165 7.14 -13.09 -22.10
CA CYS A 165 7.45 -13.27 -20.69
C CYS A 165 7.44 -11.94 -19.93
N THR A 166 6.57 -11.85 -18.93
CA THR A 166 6.42 -10.72 -18.01
C THR A 166 7.24 -10.87 -16.73
N GLY A 167 7.66 -12.11 -16.42
CA GLY A 167 8.49 -12.42 -15.25
C GLY A 167 9.98 -12.10 -15.41
N CYS A 168 10.40 -11.63 -16.59
CA CYS A 168 11.78 -11.28 -16.86
C CYS A 168 12.20 -9.97 -16.16
N ASP A 169 13.50 -9.84 -15.86
CA ASP A 169 14.02 -8.72 -15.08
C ASP A 169 13.81 -7.36 -15.74
N SER A 170 13.79 -7.30 -17.08
CA SER A 170 13.52 -6.05 -17.80
C SER A 170 12.09 -5.55 -17.58
N CYS A 171 11.09 -6.44 -17.63
CA CYS A 171 9.70 -6.10 -17.36
C CYS A 171 9.50 -5.69 -15.89
N LYS A 172 10.07 -6.46 -14.96
CA LYS A 172 10.03 -6.12 -13.52
C LYS A 172 10.67 -4.77 -13.24
N THR A 173 11.86 -4.51 -13.82
CA THR A 173 12.57 -3.23 -13.66
C THR A 173 11.76 -2.07 -14.22
N ASP A 174 11.12 -2.24 -15.38
CA ASP A 174 10.28 -1.18 -15.96
C ASP A 174 9.06 -0.86 -15.10
N LEU A 175 8.37 -1.88 -14.59
CA LEU A 175 7.24 -1.67 -13.70
C LEU A 175 7.69 -1.05 -12.37
N SER A 176 8.76 -1.55 -11.75
CA SER A 176 9.36 -0.97 -10.55
C SER A 176 9.71 0.51 -10.74
N ARG A 177 10.27 0.88 -11.89
CA ARG A 177 10.55 2.28 -12.26
C ARG A 177 9.26 3.12 -12.26
N CYS A 178 8.20 2.63 -12.89
CA CYS A 178 6.92 3.33 -12.96
C CYS A 178 6.31 3.54 -11.56
N ILE A 179 6.36 2.49 -10.73
CA ILE A 179 5.89 2.53 -9.34
C ILE A 179 6.67 3.59 -8.55
N PHE A 180 8.01 3.54 -8.58
CA PHE A 180 8.84 4.52 -7.88
C PHE A 180 8.55 5.95 -8.33
N GLN A 181 8.44 6.19 -9.63
CA GLN A 181 8.11 7.53 -10.13
C GLN A 181 6.79 8.01 -9.53
N LYS A 182 5.76 7.17 -9.44
CA LYS A 182 4.48 7.56 -8.83
C LYS A 182 4.56 7.74 -7.31
N LEU A 183 5.40 6.97 -6.62
CA LEU A 183 5.59 7.10 -5.17
C LEU A 183 6.45 8.33 -4.80
N SER A 184 7.41 8.73 -5.64
CA SER A 184 8.34 9.84 -5.36
C SER A 184 7.77 11.24 -5.61
N TYR A 185 6.63 11.41 -6.31
CA TYR A 185 6.06 12.74 -6.52
C TYR A 185 5.34 13.26 -5.25
N PRO A 186 5.74 14.42 -4.71
CA PRO A 186 5.16 14.96 -3.48
C PRO A 186 3.69 15.32 -3.67
N LYS A 187 2.89 14.87 -2.69
CA LYS A 187 1.43 15.08 -2.57
C LYS A 187 1.10 16.56 -2.63
N THR A 188 0.68 17.03 -3.79
CA THR A 188 0.10 18.36 -3.97
C THR A 188 -1.30 18.17 -4.50
N SER A 189 -2.28 18.45 -3.64
CA SER A 189 -3.73 18.37 -3.88
C SER A 189 -4.37 16.98 -3.80
N SER A 190 -5.50 16.95 -3.11
CA SER A 190 -6.43 15.85 -2.86
C SER A 190 -7.14 15.34 -4.12
N THR A 191 -6.38 15.05 -5.19
CA THR A 191 -6.92 14.63 -6.49
C THR A 191 -6.60 13.17 -6.76
N GLN A 192 -7.27 12.60 -7.76
CA GLN A 192 -7.27 11.22 -8.25
C GLN A 192 -5.94 10.42 -8.17
N ALA A 193 -4.79 11.09 -8.14
CA ALA A 193 -3.48 10.50 -7.86
C ALA A 193 -3.35 9.86 -6.46
N ASP A 194 -4.09 10.36 -5.46
CA ASP A 194 -4.11 9.81 -4.10
C ASP A 194 -4.68 8.39 -4.04
N HIS A 195 -5.61 8.05 -4.94
CA HIS A 195 -6.20 6.71 -5.00
C HIS A 195 -5.19 5.68 -5.53
N LEU A 196 -4.40 6.02 -6.55
CA LEU A 196 -3.40 5.09 -7.09
C LEU A 196 -2.38 4.67 -6.02
N VAL A 197 -1.88 5.62 -5.21
CA VAL A 197 -0.93 5.33 -4.13
C VAL A 197 -1.55 4.43 -3.06
N TRP A 198 -2.84 4.62 -2.77
CA TRP A 198 -3.58 3.74 -1.87
C TRP A 198 -3.69 2.31 -2.41
N TYR A 199 -4.02 2.14 -3.70
CA TYR A 199 -4.11 0.81 -4.32
C TYR A 199 -2.77 0.13 -4.54
N LEU A 200 -1.72 0.92 -4.77
CA LEU A 200 -0.37 0.41 -4.88
C LEU A 200 0.18 -0.06 -3.54
N ASP A 201 -0.53 0.18 -2.41
CA ASP A 201 -0.19 -0.16 -1.02
C ASP A 201 1.31 -0.36 -0.86
N GLY A 202 2.02 0.68 -0.42
CA GLY A 202 3.48 0.79 -0.45
C GLY A 202 4.23 -0.50 -0.09
N HIS A 203 3.64 -1.34 0.77
CA HIS A 203 4.10 -2.70 1.04
C HIS A 203 4.18 -3.63 -0.18
N PHE A 204 3.08 -3.83 -0.93
CA PHE A 204 3.07 -4.69 -2.13
C PHE A 204 3.96 -4.11 -3.24
N ALA A 205 3.96 -2.79 -3.41
CA ALA A 205 4.85 -2.12 -4.34
C ALA A 205 6.33 -2.42 -4.03
N LEU A 206 6.76 -2.29 -2.78
CA LEU A 206 8.13 -2.59 -2.38
C LEU A 206 8.45 -4.07 -2.45
N GLU A 207 7.54 -4.95 -2.04
CA GLU A 207 7.71 -6.40 -2.13
C GLU A 207 7.97 -6.82 -3.58
N TYR A 208 7.23 -6.23 -4.53
CA TYR A 208 7.48 -6.41 -5.94
C TYR A 208 8.86 -5.89 -6.37
N ILE A 209 9.24 -4.69 -5.93
CA ILE A 209 10.54 -4.08 -6.24
C ILE A 209 11.70 -4.95 -5.75
N ILE A 210 11.68 -5.41 -4.49
CA ILE A 210 12.76 -6.21 -3.90
C ILE A 210 12.83 -7.63 -4.51
N SER A 211 11.79 -8.06 -5.22
CA SER A 211 11.79 -9.31 -6.00
C SER A 211 12.53 -9.21 -7.34
N SER A 212 12.91 -8.00 -7.76
CA SER A 212 13.67 -7.74 -8.98
C SER A 212 15.18 -7.66 -8.73
N GLU A 213 16.00 -7.92 -9.74
CA GLU A 213 17.46 -7.71 -9.62
C GLU A 213 17.79 -6.22 -9.49
N PRO A 214 18.76 -5.86 -8.63
CA PRO A 214 19.17 -4.47 -8.51
C PRO A 214 19.79 -3.93 -9.79
N SER A 215 19.30 -2.76 -10.22
CA SER A 215 19.84 -2.02 -11.35
C SER A 215 20.23 -0.60 -10.93
N SER A 216 21.16 0.02 -11.65
CA SER A 216 21.59 1.40 -11.41
C SER A 216 20.40 2.38 -11.41
N ASP A 217 19.43 2.15 -12.29
CA ASP A 217 18.22 2.95 -12.40
C ASP A 217 17.37 2.85 -11.12
N LEU A 218 17.10 1.62 -10.65
CA LEU A 218 16.29 1.42 -9.45
C LEU A 218 16.99 1.94 -8.19
N ILE A 219 18.30 1.79 -8.11
CA ILE A 219 19.11 2.34 -7.01
C ILE A 219 18.99 3.88 -7.02
N SER A 220 19.12 4.52 -8.18
CA SER A 220 18.99 5.99 -8.28
C SER A 220 17.61 6.49 -7.85
N LEU A 221 16.56 5.74 -8.18
CA LEU A 221 15.20 6.07 -7.76
C LEU A 221 15.01 5.88 -6.26
N LEU A 222 15.54 4.80 -5.69
CA LEU A 222 15.52 4.56 -4.26
C LEU A 222 16.30 5.62 -3.48
N CYS A 223 17.44 6.10 -4.00
CA CYS A 223 18.17 7.22 -3.41
C CYS A 223 17.37 8.52 -3.39
N SER A 224 16.50 8.73 -4.38
CA SER A 224 15.62 9.91 -4.47
C SER A 224 14.29 9.74 -3.73
N PHE A 225 14.01 8.54 -3.24
CA PHE A 225 12.74 8.17 -2.67
C PHE A 225 12.73 8.51 -1.18
N ASP A 226 11.70 9.25 -0.75
CA ASP A 226 11.42 9.48 0.66
C ASP A 226 10.70 8.24 1.22
N PRO A 227 11.30 7.49 2.15
CA PRO A 227 10.66 6.33 2.75
C PRO A 227 9.51 6.67 3.71
N GLU A 228 9.39 7.91 4.20
CA GLU A 228 8.37 8.33 5.19
C GLU A 228 6.94 7.86 4.83
N PRO A 229 6.43 8.03 3.59
CA PRO A 229 5.08 7.62 3.22
C PRO A 229 4.80 6.12 3.43
N LEU A 230 5.82 5.27 3.44
CA LEU A 230 5.65 3.82 3.70
C LEU A 230 5.44 3.53 5.17
N PHE A 231 6.16 4.26 6.03
CA PHE A 231 6.04 4.16 7.48
C PHE A 231 4.72 4.77 7.98
N ARG A 232 4.09 5.60 7.17
CA ARG A 232 2.82 6.25 7.44
C ARG A 232 1.62 5.29 7.58
N TYR A 233 1.69 4.09 6.99
CA TYR A 233 0.52 3.22 6.78
C TYR A 233 0.62 1.82 7.43
N HIS A 234 1.47 1.66 8.45
CA HIS A 234 1.82 0.44 9.19
C HIS A 234 3.04 -0.32 8.65
N PRO A 235 4.25 -0.09 9.18
CA PRO A 235 5.42 -0.86 8.77
C PRO A 235 5.23 -2.36 9.03
N ARG A 236 5.52 -3.18 8.01
CA ARG A 236 5.80 -4.61 8.21
C ARG A 236 7.31 -4.77 8.25
N HIS A 237 7.85 -5.16 9.40
CA HIS A 237 9.29 -5.42 9.62
C HIS A 237 9.95 -6.19 8.47
N GLU A 238 9.24 -7.19 7.92
CA GLU A 238 9.69 -8.07 6.84
C GLU A 238 10.11 -7.31 5.57
N ILE A 239 9.42 -6.20 5.25
CA ILE A 239 9.67 -5.44 4.02
C ILE A 239 10.92 -4.58 4.17
N ILE A 240 11.14 -3.99 5.35
CA ILE A 240 12.35 -3.21 5.64
C ILE A 240 13.58 -4.11 5.55
N ASP A 241 13.49 -5.32 6.12
CA ASP A 241 14.55 -6.33 6.01
C ASP A 241 14.78 -6.78 4.57
N GLY A 242 13.69 -6.95 3.81
CA GLY A 242 13.74 -7.21 2.37
C GLY A 242 14.51 -6.14 1.61
N VAL A 243 14.20 -4.85 1.83
CA VAL A 243 14.88 -3.72 1.20
C VAL A 243 16.36 -3.67 1.62
N LEU A 244 16.67 -3.81 2.90
CA LEU A 244 18.06 -3.81 3.38
C LEU A 244 18.88 -4.97 2.78
N ASN A 245 18.29 -6.16 2.66
CA ASN A 245 18.95 -7.31 2.04
C ASN A 245 19.12 -7.11 0.53
N TRP A 246 18.14 -6.51 -0.13
CA TRP A 246 18.22 -6.13 -1.54
C TRP A 246 19.33 -5.10 -1.79
N LEU A 247 19.43 -4.08 -0.92
CA LEU A 247 20.49 -3.08 -0.99
C LEU A 247 21.89 -3.70 -0.82
N LYS A 248 22.05 -4.65 0.12
CA LYS A 248 23.35 -5.35 0.31
C LYS A 248 23.84 -6.07 -0.95
N LYS A 249 22.94 -6.54 -1.82
CA LYS A 249 23.31 -7.17 -3.11
C LYS A 249 23.91 -6.18 -4.11
N SER A 250 23.70 -4.88 -3.90
CA SER A 250 23.86 -3.83 -4.91
C SER A 250 25.11 -2.96 -4.73
N GLN A 251 26.14 -3.45 -4.03
CA GLN A 251 27.32 -2.65 -3.70
C GLN A 251 28.14 -2.24 -4.95
N PRO A 252 28.72 -1.03 -4.97
CA PRO A 252 28.76 -0.02 -3.90
C PRO A 252 27.54 0.90 -3.88
N LEU A 253 27.03 1.20 -2.67
CA LEU A 253 25.92 2.12 -2.41
C LEU A 253 26.38 3.29 -1.53
N PRO A 254 25.68 4.45 -1.55
CA PRO A 254 25.88 5.50 -0.57
C PRO A 254 25.62 4.97 0.85
N GLU A 255 26.55 5.15 1.78
CA GLU A 255 26.39 4.73 3.19
C GLU A 255 25.17 5.39 3.84
N ASP A 256 24.88 6.63 3.46
CA ASP A 256 23.73 7.42 3.94
C ASP A 256 22.39 6.71 3.67
N LEU A 257 22.24 6.05 2.52
CA LEU A 257 20.99 5.36 2.18
C LEU A 257 20.75 4.17 3.12
N ILE A 258 21.78 3.35 3.35
CA ILE A 258 21.68 2.20 4.26
C ILE A 258 21.36 2.67 5.67
N GLN A 259 21.99 3.75 6.12
CA GLN A 259 21.74 4.33 7.43
C GLN A 259 20.27 4.76 7.59
N VAL A 260 19.70 5.45 6.60
CA VAL A 260 18.29 5.88 6.66
C VAL A 260 17.35 4.68 6.83
N TRP A 261 17.51 3.62 6.03
CA TRP A 261 16.68 2.41 6.15
C TRP A 261 16.90 1.66 7.48
N GLN A 262 18.10 1.69 8.06
CA GLN A 262 18.38 1.14 9.38
C GLN A 262 17.70 1.93 10.51
N GLU A 263 17.67 3.26 10.41
CA GLU A 263 16.99 4.12 11.38
C GLU A 263 15.48 3.87 11.37
N TYR A 264 14.90 3.72 10.18
CA TYR A 264 13.51 3.32 10.02
C TYR A 264 13.20 1.92 10.55
N LYS A 265 14.10 0.95 10.34
CA LYS A 265 14.01 -0.37 10.98
C LYS A 265 13.95 -0.25 12.51
N PHE A 266 14.78 0.64 13.08
CA PHE A 266 14.79 0.87 14.52
C PHE A 266 13.50 1.53 15.02
N MET A 267 12.93 2.50 14.29
CA MET A 267 11.65 3.11 14.66
C MET A 267 10.50 2.10 14.71
N ASP A 268 10.41 1.24 13.69
CA ASP A 268 9.45 0.16 13.62
C ASP A 268 9.64 -0.82 14.79
N TYR A 269 10.89 -1.24 15.02
CA TYR A 269 11.25 -2.10 16.15
C TYR A 269 10.92 -1.46 17.52
N PHE A 270 11.10 -0.15 17.65
CA PHE A 270 10.77 0.60 18.86
C PHE A 270 9.26 0.54 19.20
N GLU A 271 8.38 0.58 18.19
CA GLU A 271 6.92 0.41 18.42
C GLU A 271 6.58 -0.97 19.02
N SER A 272 7.31 -2.02 18.63
CA SER A 272 7.04 -3.40 19.08
C SER A 272 7.54 -3.69 20.50
N ILE A 273 8.67 -3.09 20.94
CA ILE A 273 9.20 -3.26 22.30
C ILE A 273 8.34 -2.56 23.36
N VAL A 274 7.69 -1.45 22.98
CA VAL A 274 7.07 -0.50 23.92
C VAL A 274 5.64 -0.91 24.34
N ALA A 275 5.02 -1.92 23.70
CA ALA A 275 3.72 -2.49 24.08
C ALA A 275 3.89 -3.66 25.10
N PRO A 276 3.12 -3.72 26.21
CA PRO A 276 3.63 -4.30 27.45
C PRO A 276 3.16 -5.73 27.72
N GLU A 277 4.02 -6.47 28.41
CA GLU A 277 3.95 -6.67 29.86
C GLU A 277 5.39 -6.61 30.40
N ALA A 278 5.79 -5.50 31.02
CA ALA A 278 7.08 -5.42 31.70
C ALA A 278 6.87 -5.65 33.20
N ASP A 279 7.56 -6.67 33.72
CA ASP A 279 7.66 -7.03 35.12
C ASP A 279 8.28 -5.90 35.98
N GLN A 280 8.24 -6.08 37.30
CA GLN A 280 8.78 -5.13 38.29
C GLN A 280 10.22 -4.72 37.96
N VAL A 281 10.42 -3.46 37.55
CA VAL A 281 11.75 -2.86 37.31
C VAL A 281 12.49 -2.73 38.64
N THR A 282 13.76 -3.15 38.68
CA THR A 282 14.58 -3.05 39.89
C THR A 282 14.93 -1.58 40.21
N GLN A 283 15.28 -1.28 41.47
CA GLN A 283 15.68 0.07 41.86
C GLN A 283 16.96 0.55 41.15
N GLU A 284 17.87 -0.37 40.80
CA GLU A 284 19.09 -0.05 40.07
C GLU A 284 18.78 0.30 38.60
N ASP A 285 17.92 -0.48 37.96
CA ASP A 285 17.43 -0.21 36.60
C ASP A 285 16.67 1.11 36.53
N TRP A 286 15.90 1.40 37.58
CA TRP A 286 15.21 2.67 37.74
C TRP A 286 16.19 3.85 37.75
N ASN A 287 17.22 3.78 38.60
CA ASN A 287 18.21 4.85 38.71
C ASN A 287 18.99 5.07 37.41
N ARG A 288 19.38 3.99 36.72
CA ARG A 288 20.06 4.07 35.41
C ARG A 288 19.15 4.68 34.34
N SER A 289 17.92 4.20 34.23
CA SER A 289 16.94 4.71 33.26
C SER A 289 16.61 6.18 33.53
N TYR A 290 16.50 6.57 34.79
CA TYR A 290 16.30 7.97 35.18
C TYR A 290 17.49 8.86 34.80
N GLN A 291 18.72 8.37 34.96
CA GLN A 291 19.91 9.09 34.52
C GLN A 291 19.91 9.29 32.99
N VAL A 292 19.54 8.26 32.22
CA VAL A 292 19.39 8.37 30.75
C VAL A 292 18.34 9.40 30.39
N LEU A 293 17.16 9.34 31.03
CA LEU A 293 16.07 10.31 30.85
C LEU A 293 16.50 11.74 31.23
N SER A 294 17.33 11.92 32.27
CA SER A 294 17.81 13.25 32.68
C SER A 294 18.71 13.92 31.64
N GLN A 295 19.37 13.12 30.81
CA GLN A 295 20.28 13.56 29.74
C GLN A 295 19.62 13.53 28.36
N ALA A 296 18.41 12.97 28.26
CA ALA A 296 17.65 12.88 27.04
C ALA A 296 17.25 14.27 26.52
N SER A 297 17.07 14.36 25.20
CA SER A 297 16.57 15.60 24.60
C SER A 297 15.16 15.91 25.12
N PRO A 298 14.80 17.21 25.27
CA PRO A 298 13.43 17.59 25.66
C PRO A 298 12.35 17.02 24.73
N LEU A 299 12.69 16.84 23.45
CA LEU A 299 11.81 16.24 22.46
C LEU A 299 11.59 14.74 22.71
N LEU A 300 12.65 13.96 22.96
CA LEU A 300 12.52 12.53 23.26
C LEU A 300 11.69 12.32 24.54
N LEU A 301 11.89 13.15 25.56
CA LEU A 301 11.06 13.13 26.78
C LEU A 301 9.59 13.44 26.48
N ARG A 302 9.30 14.40 25.60
CA ARG A 302 7.92 14.70 25.15
C ARG A 302 7.32 13.52 24.40
N ILE A 303 8.05 12.89 23.48
CA ILE A 303 7.61 11.71 22.71
C ILE A 303 7.26 10.55 23.63
N LEU A 304 8.18 10.17 24.53
CA LEU A 304 7.96 9.07 25.48
C LEU A 304 6.74 9.34 26.35
N ARG A 305 6.61 10.55 26.90
CA ARG A 305 5.43 10.92 27.72
C ARG A 305 4.14 10.92 26.90
N ALA A 306 4.15 11.46 25.68
CA ALA A 306 2.96 11.50 24.82
C ALA A 306 2.44 10.09 24.55
N GLY A 307 3.31 9.16 24.15
CA GLY A 307 2.83 7.82 23.88
C GLY A 307 2.50 6.99 25.13
N THR A 308 3.04 7.31 26.33
CA THR A 308 2.50 6.71 27.58
C THR A 308 1.05 7.12 27.85
N LEU A 309 0.66 8.36 27.51
CA LEU A 309 -0.71 8.85 27.63
C LEU A 309 -1.65 8.20 26.63
N ILE A 310 -1.21 8.05 25.38
CA ILE A 310 -1.95 7.35 24.32
C ILE A 310 -2.17 5.89 24.72
N TYR A 311 -1.11 5.22 25.18
CA TYR A 311 -1.14 3.83 25.62
C TYR A 311 -2.16 3.58 26.75
N LYS A 312 -2.25 4.47 27.76
CA LYS A 312 -3.18 4.35 28.91
C LYS A 312 -4.65 4.21 28.50
N ARG A 313 -5.01 4.69 27.31
CA ARG A 313 -6.41 4.69 26.84
C ARG A 313 -6.81 3.41 26.13
N HIS A 314 -5.90 2.81 25.37
CA HIS A 314 -6.20 1.68 24.49
C HIS A 314 -6.08 0.31 25.20
N SER A 315 -6.47 0.23 26.48
CA SER A 315 -6.61 -1.04 27.21
C SER A 315 -7.80 -1.87 26.69
N ASP A 316 -7.77 -2.17 25.39
CA ASP A 316 -8.58 -3.15 24.69
C ASP A 316 -7.78 -4.47 24.65
N PRO A 317 -8.36 -5.64 24.98
CA PRO A 317 -7.65 -6.92 24.99
C PRO A 317 -7.15 -7.40 23.62
N THR A 318 -7.52 -6.75 22.52
CA THR A 318 -7.27 -7.26 21.15
C THR A 318 -6.00 -6.74 20.46
N GLY A 319 -5.19 -5.94 21.15
CA GLY A 319 -3.85 -5.59 20.69
C GLY A 319 -3.77 -4.24 19.96
N THR A 320 -3.07 -3.31 20.65
CA THR A 320 -1.93 -2.53 20.14
C THR A 320 -2.16 -1.23 19.32
N PHE A 321 -1.28 -0.21 19.23
CA PHE A 321 0.13 0.03 19.63
C PHE A 321 0.37 1.52 20.03
N PHE A 322 1.52 1.81 20.64
CA PHE A 322 2.14 3.14 20.66
C PHE A 322 2.45 3.55 19.21
N VAL A 323 1.54 4.24 18.51
CA VAL A 323 1.75 4.57 17.07
C VAL A 323 2.54 5.86 16.95
N LEU A 324 3.78 5.77 16.45
CA LEU A 324 4.66 6.91 16.16
C LEU A 324 4.00 7.91 15.22
N PHE A 325 3.18 7.39 14.29
CA PHE A 325 2.32 8.18 13.43
C PHE A 325 1.43 9.16 14.22
N ASP A 326 0.73 8.70 15.25
CA ASP A 326 -0.13 9.56 16.07
C ASP A 326 0.68 10.59 16.86
N ILE A 327 1.84 10.19 17.39
CA ILE A 327 2.71 11.08 18.18
C ILE A 327 3.22 12.24 17.33
N HIS A 328 3.67 11.98 16.10
CA HIS A 328 4.10 13.00 15.15
C HIS A 328 3.05 14.10 14.97
N PHE A 329 1.80 13.73 14.68
CA PHE A 329 0.72 14.71 14.46
C PHE A 329 0.27 15.41 15.75
N LEU A 330 0.16 14.67 16.85
CA LEU A 330 -0.32 15.23 18.10
C LEU A 330 0.68 16.20 18.73
N LEU A 331 1.98 15.95 18.55
CA LEU A 331 3.04 16.84 19.01
C LEU A 331 3.41 17.92 17.99
N ASP A 332 2.92 17.82 16.75
CA ASP A 332 3.21 18.77 15.66
C ASP A 332 4.71 18.94 15.41
N ILE A 333 5.39 17.79 15.35
CA ILE A 333 6.81 17.67 15.04
C ILE A 333 6.95 17.08 13.64
N SER A 334 8.06 17.31 12.96
CA SER A 334 8.36 16.65 11.69
C SER A 334 8.68 15.16 11.88
N TRP A 335 8.61 14.37 10.80
CA TRP A 335 8.92 12.95 10.87
C TRP A 335 10.42 12.73 11.10
N ASP A 336 11.26 13.60 10.53
CA ASP A 336 12.69 13.66 10.79
C ASP A 336 13.02 13.96 12.26
N GLU A 337 12.34 14.92 12.89
CA GLU A 337 12.53 15.20 14.32
C GLU A 337 12.17 13.98 15.18
N LEU A 338 11.08 13.29 14.84
CA LEU A 338 10.67 12.05 15.51
C LEU A 338 11.70 10.94 15.33
N ARG A 339 12.15 10.70 14.09
CA ARG A 339 13.18 9.71 13.74
C ARG A 339 14.47 9.97 14.51
N MET A 340 14.99 11.19 14.43
CA MET A 340 16.23 11.57 15.12
C MET A 340 16.14 11.41 16.63
N ALA A 341 15.01 11.77 17.24
CA ALA A 341 14.79 11.62 18.67
C ALA A 341 14.70 10.15 19.10
N ILE A 342 14.03 9.29 18.33
CA ILE A 342 13.91 7.86 18.65
C ILE A 342 15.25 7.15 18.42
N CYS A 343 15.88 7.38 17.27
CA CYS A 343 17.15 6.75 16.93
C CYS A 343 18.31 7.14 17.85
N SER A 344 18.18 8.18 18.69
CA SER A 344 19.15 8.43 19.76
C SER A 344 19.18 7.31 20.82
N LEU A 345 18.15 6.46 20.88
CA LEU A 345 18.08 5.31 21.77
C LEU A 345 18.72 4.03 21.18
N ARG A 346 19.23 4.05 19.95
CA ARG A 346 19.73 2.85 19.26
C ARG A 346 20.94 2.18 19.92
N SER A 347 21.67 2.90 20.76
CA SER A 347 22.84 2.37 21.47
C SER A 347 22.48 1.60 22.74
N PHE A 348 21.22 1.64 23.18
CA PHE A 348 20.75 0.95 24.37
C PHE A 348 20.25 -0.44 24.02
N THR A 349 20.38 -1.37 24.97
CA THR A 349 19.82 -2.72 24.86
C THR A 349 18.30 -2.70 24.99
N ASP A 350 17.64 -3.76 24.51
CA ASP A 350 16.17 -3.88 24.57
C ASP A 350 15.63 -3.74 26.00
N GLY A 351 16.32 -4.36 26.96
CA GLY A 351 15.97 -4.27 28.38
C GLY A 351 16.10 -2.84 28.93
N GLU A 352 17.14 -2.10 28.51
CA GLU A 352 17.31 -0.69 28.89
C GLU A 352 16.22 0.19 28.27
N ILE A 353 15.86 -0.01 27.00
CA ILE A 353 14.79 0.74 26.32
C ILE A 353 13.44 0.47 27.00
N ALA A 354 13.13 -0.79 27.29
CA ALA A 354 11.92 -1.17 28.02
C ALA A 354 11.87 -0.50 29.40
N ASN A 355 12.98 -0.51 30.15
CA ASN A 355 13.08 0.14 31.46
C ASN A 355 12.91 1.67 31.34
N ILE A 356 13.55 2.32 30.36
CA ILE A 356 13.37 3.76 30.08
C ILE A 356 11.90 4.09 29.84
N PHE A 357 11.19 3.27 29.08
CA PHE A 357 9.77 3.46 28.82
C PHE A 357 8.93 3.30 30.10
N VAL A 358 9.19 2.26 30.90
CA VAL A 358 8.49 2.05 32.18
C VAL A 358 8.74 3.20 33.15
N VAL A 359 10.00 3.65 33.31
CA VAL A 359 10.34 4.80 34.16
C VAL A 359 9.67 6.07 33.65
N ALA A 360 9.64 6.30 32.34
CA ALA A 360 8.93 7.43 31.74
C ALA A 360 7.43 7.37 32.04
N LYS A 361 6.81 6.19 31.93
CA LYS A 361 5.39 5.93 32.23
C LYS A 361 5.05 6.18 33.70
N GLU A 362 5.84 5.65 34.62
CA GLU A 362 5.62 5.83 36.07
C GLU A 362 5.91 7.26 36.52
N SER A 363 6.96 7.91 35.97
CA SER A 363 7.22 9.34 36.19
C SER A 363 6.09 10.22 35.67
N ALA A 364 5.46 9.80 34.58
CA ALA A 364 4.27 10.45 34.07
C ALA A 364 3.11 10.28 35.07
N ARG A 365 2.86 9.07 35.61
CA ARG A 365 1.80 8.83 36.61
C ARG A 365 1.90 9.69 37.88
N SER A 366 3.11 9.95 38.37
CA SER A 366 3.33 10.71 39.60
C SER A 366 3.29 12.23 39.41
N ALA A 367 3.52 12.72 38.19
CA ALA A 367 3.55 14.14 37.90
C ALA A 367 2.14 14.71 37.73
N ALA A 368 1.72 15.55 38.69
CA ALA A 368 0.59 16.47 38.55
C ALA A 368 0.75 17.52 37.40
N ASN A 369 1.84 17.43 36.62
CA ASN A 369 2.32 18.42 35.64
C ASN A 369 2.05 18.04 34.17
N PHE A 370 1.06 17.19 33.90
CA PHE A 370 0.63 16.94 32.52
C PHE A 370 -0.01 18.13 31.84
N GLY A 371 -0.34 19.22 32.55
CA GLY A 371 -1.05 20.38 32.01
C GLY A 371 -0.54 20.88 30.65
N PRO A 372 0.76 21.22 30.50
CA PRO A 372 1.29 21.73 29.23
C PRO A 372 1.29 20.68 28.11
N LEU A 373 1.72 19.45 28.39
CA LEU A 373 1.77 18.38 27.38
C LEU A 373 0.36 17.97 26.92
N MET A 374 -0.58 17.84 27.86
CA MET A 374 -1.98 17.54 27.55
C MET A 374 -2.64 18.66 26.75
N LEU A 375 -2.32 19.93 27.07
CA LEU A 375 -2.77 21.06 26.28
C LEU A 375 -2.24 20.96 24.84
N ASP A 376 -0.95 20.68 24.65
CA ASP A 376 -0.34 20.51 23.33
C ASP A 376 -0.99 19.37 22.54
N LEU A 377 -1.13 18.18 23.15
CA LEU A 377 -1.78 17.02 22.52
C LEU A 377 -3.24 17.33 22.13
N THR A 378 -3.96 18.07 22.99
CA THR A 378 -5.33 18.50 22.72
C THR A 378 -5.39 19.46 21.53
N ARG A 379 -4.46 20.41 21.44
CA ARG A 379 -4.36 21.34 20.31
C ARG A 379 -3.97 20.62 19.02
N GLY A 380 -3.05 19.66 19.09
CA GLY A 380 -2.70 18.78 17.97
C GLY A 380 -3.93 18.02 17.46
N ALA A 381 -4.68 17.38 18.36
CA ALA A 381 -5.91 16.67 18.03
C ALA A 381 -6.98 17.59 17.40
N LEU A 382 -7.17 18.81 17.93
CA LEU A 382 -8.11 19.79 17.37
C LEU A 382 -7.70 20.23 15.95
N ARG A 383 -6.41 20.47 15.71
CA ARG A 383 -5.90 20.83 14.38
C ARG A 383 -6.11 19.70 13.37
N LEU A 384 -5.91 18.45 13.76
CA LEU A 384 -6.23 17.29 12.92
C LEU A 384 -7.70 17.27 12.51
N VAL A 385 -8.60 17.46 13.49
CA VAL A 385 -10.04 17.54 13.24
C VAL A 385 -10.37 18.68 12.27
N GLN A 386 -9.77 19.87 12.44
CA GLN A 386 -9.97 21.00 11.54
C GLN A 386 -9.49 20.70 10.11
N LYS A 387 -8.35 20.02 9.93
CA LYS A 387 -7.86 19.60 8.61
C LYS A 387 -8.85 18.64 7.94
N VAL A 388 -9.42 17.70 8.70
CA VAL A 388 -10.45 16.77 8.21
C VAL A 388 -11.70 17.53 7.76
N LEU A 389 -12.16 18.50 8.55
CA LEU A 389 -13.32 19.34 8.18
C LEU A 389 -13.09 20.18 6.91
N ARG A 390 -11.84 20.55 6.61
CA ARG A 390 -11.47 21.28 5.39
C ARG A 390 -11.18 20.39 4.18
N ALA A 391 -11.35 19.08 4.31
CA ALA A 391 -10.92 18.09 3.32
C ALA A 391 -9.41 18.17 2.96
N GLU A 392 -8.60 18.73 3.87
CA GLU A 392 -7.13 18.78 3.78
C GLU A 392 -6.49 17.50 4.37
N TRP A 393 -7.32 16.51 4.74
CA TRP A 393 -6.90 15.25 5.32
C TRP A 393 -7.30 14.08 4.41
N PRO A 394 -6.41 13.08 4.21
CA PRO A 394 -6.71 11.94 3.35
C PRO A 394 -7.96 11.18 3.83
N SER A 395 -8.88 10.91 2.89
CA SER A 395 -10.19 10.29 3.13
C SER A 395 -10.14 8.86 3.70
N GLY A 396 -8.97 8.21 3.72
CA GLY A 396 -8.77 6.86 4.27
C GLY A 396 -8.24 6.82 5.71
N ILE A 397 -7.72 7.92 6.25
CA ILE A 397 -7.19 7.94 7.61
C ILE A 397 -8.35 8.22 8.55
N LYS A 398 -8.94 7.14 9.09
CA LYS A 398 -9.84 7.26 10.23
C LYS A 398 -9.10 8.05 11.30
N ILE A 399 -9.70 9.13 11.79
CA ILE A 399 -9.23 9.76 13.01
C ILE A 399 -9.45 8.73 14.13
N HIS A 400 -8.52 7.78 14.30
CA HIS A 400 -8.50 6.84 15.42
C HIS A 400 -8.36 7.62 16.75
N ALA A 401 -7.95 8.88 16.67
CA ALA A 401 -7.98 9.89 17.71
C ALA A 401 -9.38 10.54 17.85
N HIS A 402 -10.38 9.84 18.38
CA HIS A 402 -10.79 9.98 19.79
C HIS A 402 -10.45 11.30 20.57
N TRP A 403 -10.35 12.44 19.88
CA TRP A 403 -9.85 13.76 20.28
C TRP A 403 -10.61 14.35 21.48
N SER A 404 -11.90 14.01 21.59
CA SER A 404 -12.80 14.44 22.66
C SER A 404 -12.30 14.10 24.06
N TRP A 405 -11.50 13.04 24.22
CA TRP A 405 -10.94 12.68 25.53
C TRP A 405 -9.83 13.63 25.97
N TYR A 406 -8.95 14.04 25.05
CA TYR A 406 -7.88 14.99 25.37
C TYR A 406 -8.48 16.31 25.88
N LEU A 407 -9.60 16.75 25.27
CA LEU A 407 -10.39 17.86 25.76
C LEU A 407 -10.92 17.67 27.19
N GLN A 408 -11.47 16.50 27.52
CA GLN A 408 -12.00 16.24 28.87
C GLN A 408 -10.93 16.24 29.95
N GLN A 409 -9.71 15.82 29.62
CA GLN A 409 -8.59 15.78 30.55
C GLN A 409 -7.91 17.16 30.72
N CYS A 410 -8.19 18.11 29.83
CA CYS A 410 -7.66 19.47 29.93
C CYS A 410 -8.62 20.41 30.67
N PRO A 411 -8.11 21.21 31.63
CA PRO A 411 -8.91 22.25 32.24
C PRO A 411 -9.34 23.29 31.18
N PRO A 412 -10.48 23.98 31.42
CA PRO A 412 -10.89 25.13 30.62
C PRO A 412 -9.75 26.12 30.39
N SER A 413 -9.52 26.50 29.14
CA SER A 413 -8.59 27.59 28.82
C SER A 413 -9.08 28.42 27.64
N LEU A 414 -8.80 29.72 27.68
CA LEU A 414 -9.19 30.66 26.63
C LEU A 414 -8.58 30.27 25.28
N HIS A 415 -7.35 29.75 25.27
CA HIS A 415 -6.66 29.28 24.08
C HIS A 415 -7.38 28.08 23.44
N LEU A 416 -7.83 27.10 24.25
CA LEU A 416 -8.61 25.97 23.72
C LEU A 416 -10.00 26.39 23.23
N LEU A 417 -10.63 27.38 23.87
CA LEU A 417 -11.91 27.93 23.40
C LEU A 417 -11.78 28.53 22.00
N GLN A 418 -10.70 29.27 21.73
CA GLN A 418 -10.41 29.82 20.40
C GLN A 418 -10.20 28.72 19.36
N ASP A 419 -9.55 27.61 19.73
CA ASP A 419 -9.29 26.49 18.82
C ASP A 419 -10.56 25.61 18.58
N VAL A 420 -11.52 25.60 19.53
CA VAL A 420 -12.78 24.84 19.44
C VAL A 420 -13.90 25.61 18.72
N GLN A 421 -13.96 26.93 18.86
CA GLN A 421 -14.99 27.78 18.24
C GLN A 421 -15.19 27.59 16.71
N PRO A 422 -14.16 27.35 15.89
CA PRO A 422 -14.30 27.16 14.46
C PRO A 422 -14.88 25.80 14.05
N LEU A 423 -15.03 24.86 14.99
CA LEU A 423 -15.55 23.52 14.68
C LEU A 423 -17.04 23.60 14.37
N ALA A 424 -17.43 23.25 13.14
CA ALA A 424 -18.83 23.05 12.79
C ALA A 424 -19.35 21.80 13.51
N ILE A 425 -19.93 21.99 14.70
CA ILE A 425 -20.47 20.94 15.58
C ILE A 425 -21.58 20.12 14.89
N HIS A 426 -22.02 20.44 13.67
CA HIS A 426 -23.00 19.64 12.93
C HIS A 426 -22.39 18.78 11.82
N HIS A 427 -21.07 18.67 11.74
CA HIS A 427 -20.41 17.87 10.71
C HIS A 427 -20.60 16.35 10.94
N PRO A 428 -20.91 15.54 9.90
CA PRO A 428 -21.19 14.11 10.03
C PRO A 428 -20.02 13.25 10.52
N CYS A 429 -18.81 13.82 10.60
CA CYS A 429 -17.64 13.13 11.19
C CYS A 429 -17.67 13.06 12.72
N PHE A 430 -18.55 13.83 13.38
CA PHE A 430 -18.69 13.84 14.83
C PHE A 430 -19.82 12.91 15.26
N GLN A 431 -19.57 12.11 16.30
CA GLN A 431 -20.60 11.28 16.89
C GLN A 431 -21.43 12.09 17.91
N ALA A 432 -22.65 11.63 18.20
CA ALA A 432 -23.50 12.23 19.23
C ALA A 432 -22.80 12.34 20.61
N SER A 433 -21.91 11.40 20.90
CA SER A 433 -21.07 11.39 22.10
C SER A 433 -20.05 12.53 22.12
N ASP A 434 -19.49 12.93 20.98
CA ASP A 434 -18.53 14.02 20.88
C ASP A 434 -19.19 15.37 21.20
N HIS A 435 -20.40 15.61 20.70
CA HIS A 435 -21.18 16.81 21.00
C HIS A 435 -21.46 16.97 22.49
N GLN A 436 -21.89 15.90 23.16
CA GLN A 436 -22.15 15.92 24.60
C GLN A 436 -20.89 16.25 25.40
N ARG A 437 -19.73 15.74 24.98
CA ARG A 437 -18.44 15.99 25.64
C ARG A 437 -17.98 17.44 25.50
N ILE A 438 -18.10 18.03 24.30
CA ILE A 438 -17.80 19.45 24.09
C ILE A 438 -18.71 20.33 24.96
N ILE A 439 -20.01 20.05 24.99
CA ILE A 439 -20.98 20.82 25.79
C ILE A 439 -20.67 20.71 27.29
N GLN A 440 -20.32 19.52 27.79
CA GLN A 440 -19.91 19.34 29.18
C GLN A 440 -18.66 20.14 29.51
N TRP A 441 -17.64 20.11 28.64
CA TRP A 441 -16.42 20.88 28.83
C TRP A 441 -16.68 22.40 28.81
N LEU A 442 -17.50 22.90 27.89
CA LEU A 442 -17.92 24.30 27.85
C LEU A 442 -18.69 24.72 29.11
N LYS A 443 -19.57 23.85 29.63
CA LYS A 443 -20.31 24.11 30.87
C LYS A 443 -19.39 24.24 32.10
N VAL A 444 -18.31 23.45 32.16
CA VAL A 444 -17.27 23.60 33.19
C VAL A 444 -16.51 24.92 32.98
N SER A 445 -16.19 25.24 31.72
CA SER A 445 -15.44 26.45 31.34
C SER A 445 -16.17 27.77 31.60
N ILE A 446 -17.50 27.78 31.54
CA ILE A 446 -18.32 28.98 31.83
C ILE A 446 -18.47 29.20 33.34
N ARG A 447 -18.24 28.17 34.17
CA ARG A 447 -18.40 28.22 35.64
C ARG A 447 -17.12 28.60 36.39
N THR A 448 -15.97 28.42 35.75
CA THR A 448 -14.63 28.82 36.22
C THR A 448 -14.25 30.16 35.65
#